data_AF-A0A962U318-F1
#
_entry.id   AF-A0A962U318-F1
#
_cell.length_a   1.000
_cell.length_b   1.000
_cell.length_c   1.000
_cell.angle_alpha   90.00
_cell.angle_beta   90.00
_cell.angle_gamma   90.00
#
_symmetry.space_group_name_H-M   'P 1'
#
loop_
_entity.id
_entity.type
_entity.pdbx_description
1 polymer ?
#
loop_
_entity_poly.entity_id
_entity_poly.type
_entity_poly.pdbx_seq_one_letter_code
_entity_poly.pdbx_strand_id
1 'polypeptide(L)'
;GAGHFVKMVHNGIEYGLMAAYAEGFNILRLAAAGRLEASADAETAPLEEPEMYGFDIDVAQVSEVWRRGSVIASWLLDLTAQALRSDPGLERFDGRVSDSGEGRWAALAAIEIGAPAPVLTTALFGRFASRGSTDLPNRLLSAMRWQFGGHAEKGAG
;
A
#
# COMPACT_ATOMS: atom_id res chain seq x y z
N GLY A 1 -14.24 16.11 -23.42
CA GLY A 1 -14.09 17.58 -23.22
C GLY A 1 -13.46 17.88 -21.88
N ALA A 2 -13.27 19.16 -21.54
CA ALA A 2 -12.55 19.60 -20.32
C ALA A 2 -13.13 19.00 -19.02
N GLY A 3 -14.46 18.87 -18.90
CA GLY A 3 -15.09 18.25 -17.71
C GLY A 3 -14.67 16.80 -17.48
N HIS A 4 -14.56 15.99 -18.54
CA HIS A 4 -14.08 14.60 -18.42
C HIS A 4 -12.60 14.56 -18.01
N PHE A 5 -11.79 15.48 -18.51
CA PHE A 5 -10.38 15.57 -18.11
C PHE A 5 -10.23 15.90 -16.63
N VAL A 6 -11.01 16.87 -16.13
CA VAL A 6 -11.02 17.23 -14.70
C VAL A 6 -11.44 16.03 -13.84
N LYS A 7 -12.51 15.32 -14.23
CA LYS A 7 -12.98 14.13 -13.51
C LYS A 7 -11.95 13.00 -13.52
N MET A 8 -11.27 12.79 -14.64
CA MET A 8 -10.18 11.81 -14.76
C MET A 8 -9.06 12.13 -13.77
N VAL A 9 -8.58 13.38 -13.72
CA VAL A 9 -7.53 13.80 -12.78
C VAL A 9 -8.01 13.67 -11.32
N HIS A 10 -9.26 14.04 -11.03
CA HIS A 10 -9.88 13.83 -9.71
C HIS A 10 -9.77 12.35 -9.27
N ASN A 11 -10.14 11.40 -10.14
CA ASN A 11 -10.05 9.97 -9.82
C ASN A 11 -8.60 9.51 -9.64
N GLY A 12 -7.64 10.08 -10.39
CA GLY A 12 -6.22 9.87 -10.17
C GLY A 12 -5.79 10.31 -8.75
N ILE A 13 -6.19 11.51 -8.32
CA ILE A 13 -5.92 12.04 -6.98
C ILE A 13 -6.54 11.14 -5.90
N GLU A 14 -7.78 10.69 -6.10
CA GLU A 14 -8.46 9.76 -5.19
C GLU A 14 -7.64 8.47 -4.98
N TYR A 15 -7.05 7.91 -6.03
CA TYR A 15 -6.19 6.72 -5.92
C TYR A 15 -4.97 6.99 -5.05
N GLY A 16 -4.31 8.14 -5.25
CA GLY A 16 -3.17 8.56 -4.45
C GLY A 16 -3.51 8.71 -2.96
N LEU A 17 -4.64 9.34 -2.65
CA LEU A 17 -5.09 9.54 -1.27
C LEU A 17 -5.42 8.20 -0.58
N MET A 18 -6.13 7.31 -1.27
CA MET A 18 -6.44 5.98 -0.74
C MET A 18 -5.17 5.16 -0.48
N ALA A 19 -4.21 5.19 -1.41
CA ALA A 19 -2.95 4.48 -1.27
C ALA A 19 -2.14 5.01 -0.08
N ALA A 20 -2.06 6.33 0.10
CA ALA A 20 -1.36 6.94 1.23
C ALA A 20 -1.93 6.49 2.59
N TYR A 21 -3.25 6.41 2.73
CA TYR A 21 -3.85 5.85 3.94
C TYR A 21 -3.54 4.37 4.10
N ALA A 22 -3.73 3.56 3.06
CA ALA A 22 -3.51 2.12 3.13
C ALA A 22 -2.07 1.78 3.55
N GLU A 23 -1.07 2.45 2.96
CA GLU A 23 0.34 2.28 3.31
C GLU A 23 0.62 2.73 4.75
N GLY A 24 0.12 3.89 5.16
CA GLY A 24 0.29 4.40 6.53
C GLY A 24 -0.32 3.48 7.60
N PHE A 25 -1.55 3.00 7.38
CA PHE A 25 -2.19 2.05 8.29
C PHE A 25 -1.50 0.69 8.32
N ASN A 26 -0.94 0.23 7.20
CA ASN A 26 -0.14 -0.99 7.17
C ASN A 26 1.13 -0.85 8.03
N ILE A 27 1.82 0.30 7.97
CA ILE A 27 2.97 0.58 8.83
C ILE A 27 2.56 0.53 10.31
N LEU A 28 1.45 1.16 10.68
CA LEU A 28 0.95 1.12 12.07
C LEU A 28 0.63 -0.31 12.52
N ARG A 29 0.00 -1.11 11.66
CA ARG A 29 -0.33 -2.52 11.96
C ARG A 29 0.91 -3.38 12.14
N LEU A 30 1.99 -3.08 11.42
CA LEU A 30 3.27 -3.77 11.51
C LEU A 30 4.22 -3.20 12.58
N ALA A 31 3.78 -2.19 13.35
CA ALA A 31 4.60 -1.53 14.37
C ALA A 31 4.97 -2.41 15.57
N ALA A 32 4.49 -3.66 15.62
CA ALA A 32 4.86 -4.68 16.60
C ALA A 32 5.99 -5.62 16.10
N ALA A 33 6.58 -5.36 14.93
CA ALA A 33 7.57 -6.24 14.29
C ALA A 33 8.77 -6.59 15.20
N GLY A 34 9.18 -5.70 16.09
CA GLY A 34 10.27 -5.92 17.03
C GLY A 34 9.97 -6.91 18.16
N ARG A 35 8.71 -7.32 18.36
CA ARG A 35 8.33 -8.40 19.29
C ARG A 35 8.42 -9.79 18.65
N LEU A 36 8.56 -9.87 17.33
CA LEU A 36 8.65 -11.14 16.61
C LEU A 36 10.11 -11.61 16.64
N GLU A 37 10.35 -12.82 17.13
CA GLU A 37 11.63 -13.49 16.92
C GLU A 37 11.80 -13.78 15.43
N ALA A 38 12.52 -12.94 14.71
CA ALA A 38 12.90 -13.16 13.33
C ALA A 38 14.34 -13.67 13.27
N SER A 39 14.55 -14.88 12.74
CA SER A 39 15.88 -15.33 12.35
C SER A 39 16.34 -14.50 11.16
N ALA A 40 17.53 -13.90 11.23
CA ALA A 40 18.14 -13.24 10.08
C ALA A 40 18.41 -14.29 8.98
N ASP A 41 17.87 -14.06 7.78
CA ASP A 41 18.04 -14.95 6.63
C ASP A 41 18.08 -14.16 5.32
N ALA A 42 18.20 -14.87 4.19
CA ALA A 42 18.30 -14.24 2.89
C ALA A 42 17.08 -13.35 2.56
N GLU A 43 15.90 -13.64 3.10
CA GLU A 43 14.67 -12.90 2.82
C GLU A 43 14.35 -11.85 3.90
N THR A 44 14.85 -12.03 5.12
CA THR A 44 14.50 -11.23 6.29
C THR A 44 15.73 -10.51 6.83
N ALA A 45 15.83 -9.22 6.51
CA ALA A 45 16.80 -8.35 7.17
C ALA A 45 16.41 -8.16 8.64
N PRO A 46 17.31 -8.37 9.61
CA PRO A 46 17.01 -8.13 11.01
C PRO A 46 16.78 -6.63 11.26
N LEU A 47 15.91 -6.32 12.21
CA LEU A 47 15.76 -4.95 12.71
C LEU A 47 17.01 -4.58 13.51
N GLU A 48 17.60 -3.42 13.20
CA GLU A 48 18.77 -2.91 13.93
C GLU A 48 18.43 -2.55 15.39
N GLU A 49 17.24 -1.96 15.61
CA GLU A 49 16.72 -1.54 16.92
C GLU A 49 15.30 -2.10 17.15
N PRO A 50 15.13 -3.41 17.43
CA PRO A 50 13.81 -4.05 17.57
C PRO A 50 12.92 -3.40 18.65
N GLU A 51 13.52 -2.92 19.75
CA GLU A 51 12.83 -2.27 20.86
C GLU A 51 12.02 -1.03 20.45
N MET A 52 12.40 -0.38 19.34
CA MET A 52 11.69 0.78 18.78
C MET A 52 10.41 0.40 18.03
N TYR A 53 10.17 -0.89 17.78
CA TYR A 53 9.06 -1.40 16.98
C TYR A 53 8.25 -2.46 17.76
N GLY A 54 8.01 -2.17 19.03
CA GLY A 54 7.26 -3.04 19.95
C GLY A 54 5.84 -2.55 20.26
N PHE A 55 5.15 -1.89 19.33
CA PHE A 55 3.85 -1.26 19.60
C PHE A 55 2.67 -2.08 19.09
N ASP A 56 1.70 -2.34 19.97
CA ASP A 56 0.40 -2.91 19.58
C ASP A 56 -0.58 -1.75 19.34
N ILE A 57 -0.84 -1.44 18.07
CA ILE A 57 -1.59 -0.26 17.66
C ILE A 57 -2.98 -0.68 17.17
N ASP A 58 -4.02 -0.21 17.88
CA ASP A 58 -5.40 -0.30 17.42
C ASP A 58 -5.66 0.73 16.30
N VAL A 59 -5.54 0.27 15.06
CA VAL A 59 -5.76 1.09 13.86
C VAL A 59 -7.19 1.63 13.75
N ALA A 60 -8.19 0.95 14.32
CA ALA A 60 -9.56 1.46 14.32
C ALA A 60 -9.67 2.69 15.23
N GLN A 61 -9.08 2.64 16.43
CA GLN A 61 -9.03 3.80 17.32
C GLN A 61 -8.21 4.96 16.74
N VAL A 62 -7.06 4.66 16.11
CA VAL A 62 -6.24 5.68 15.43
C VAL A 62 -7.04 6.38 14.34
N SER A 63 -7.79 5.62 13.53
CA SER A 63 -8.62 6.21 12.48
C SER A 63 -9.69 7.14 13.04
N GLU A 64 -10.30 6.81 14.20
CA GLU A 64 -11.32 7.66 14.82
C GLU A 64 -10.74 8.94 15.44
N VAL A 65 -9.57 8.89 16.08
CA VAL A 65 -8.96 10.09 16.67
C VAL A 65 -8.51 11.07 15.60
N TRP A 66 -8.00 10.59 14.46
CA TRP A 66 -7.55 11.45 13.37
C TRP A 66 -8.69 12.19 12.65
N ARG A 67 -9.95 11.79 12.84
CA ARG A 67 -11.10 12.49 12.24
C ARG A 67 -11.34 13.88 12.81
N ARG A 68 -10.77 14.20 13.97
CA ARG A 68 -11.01 15.46 14.68
C ARG A 68 -9.72 16.20 14.94
N GLY A 69 -9.56 17.37 14.31
CA GLY A 69 -8.43 18.28 14.56
C GLY A 69 -7.10 17.85 13.94
N SER A 70 -7.04 16.74 13.19
CA SER A 70 -5.84 16.37 12.43
C SER A 70 -5.83 17.06 11.05
N VAL A 71 -4.62 17.29 10.53
CA VAL A 71 -4.41 17.83 9.17
C VAL A 71 -4.92 16.88 8.08
N ILE A 72 -4.97 15.58 8.37
CA ILE A 72 -5.38 14.54 7.43
C ILE A 72 -6.86 14.18 7.57
N ALA A 73 -7.65 14.93 8.33
CA ALA A 73 -9.10 14.70 8.38
C ALA A 73 -9.72 14.87 6.97
N SER A 74 -10.43 13.85 6.50
CA SER A 74 -11.02 13.83 5.16
C SER A 74 -12.16 12.83 5.06
N TRP A 75 -12.96 12.94 4.00
CA TRP A 75 -14.03 11.97 3.72
C TRP A 75 -13.51 10.53 3.57
N LEU A 76 -12.36 10.32 2.93
CA LEU A 76 -11.76 8.99 2.82
C LEU A 76 -11.38 8.42 4.19
N LEU A 77 -10.86 9.25 5.10
CA LEU A 77 -10.59 8.83 6.47
C LEU A 77 -11.88 8.48 7.24
N ASP A 78 -12.97 9.22 7.03
CA ASP A 78 -14.28 8.87 7.60
C ASP A 78 -14.74 7.49 7.14
N LEU A 79 -14.55 7.16 5.86
CA LEU A 79 -14.87 5.84 5.31
C LEU A 79 -13.95 4.75 5.87
N THR A 80 -12.65 5.01 5.97
CA THR A 80 -11.68 4.08 6.58
C THR A 80 -12.05 3.76 8.03
N ALA A 81 -12.40 4.77 8.83
CA ALA A 81 -12.80 4.57 10.23
C ALA A 81 -14.09 3.76 10.35
N GLN A 82 -15.07 4.01 9.48
CA GLN A 82 -16.29 3.21 9.42
C GLN A 82 -16.01 1.74 9.08
N ALA A 83 -15.15 1.50 8.08
CA ALA A 83 -14.76 0.15 7.68
C ALA A 83 -14.06 -0.59 8.82
N LEU A 84 -13.02 0.01 9.41
CA LEU A 84 -12.24 -0.58 10.51
C LEU A 84 -13.07 -0.80 11.78
N ARG A 85 -14.03 0.09 12.07
CA ARG A 85 -14.96 -0.12 13.19
C ARG A 85 -15.88 -1.32 12.96
N SER A 86 -16.29 -1.55 11.72
CA SER A 86 -17.20 -2.64 11.36
C SER A 86 -16.51 -4.00 11.21
N ASP A 87 -15.25 -3.98 10.76
CA ASP A 87 -14.41 -5.15 10.50
C ASP A 87 -12.94 -4.76 10.77
N PRO A 88 -12.47 -4.86 12.02
CA PRO A 88 -11.11 -4.43 12.39
C PRO A 88 -10.00 -5.20 11.66
N GLY A 89 -10.27 -6.44 11.27
CA GLY A 89 -9.34 -7.28 10.51
C GLY A 89 -9.37 -7.03 9.01
N LEU A 90 -10.46 -6.44 8.50
CA LEU A 90 -10.81 -6.35 7.08
C LEU A 90 -10.94 -7.73 6.42
N GLU A 91 -11.41 -8.73 7.18
CA GLU A 91 -11.45 -10.15 6.78
C GLU A 91 -12.41 -10.42 5.62
N ARG A 92 -13.36 -9.51 5.37
CA ARG A 92 -14.32 -9.62 4.25
C ARG A 92 -13.73 -9.26 2.89
N PHE A 93 -12.48 -8.81 2.82
CA PHE A 93 -11.87 -8.30 1.60
C PHE A 93 -10.65 -9.14 1.18
N ASP A 94 -10.64 -9.63 -0.07
CA ASP A 94 -9.55 -10.46 -0.61
C ASP A 94 -8.26 -9.68 -0.92
N GLY A 95 -8.23 -8.36 -0.71
CA GLY A 95 -7.06 -7.51 -1.01
C GLY A 95 -6.79 -7.28 -2.50
N ARG A 96 -7.63 -7.80 -3.42
CA ARG A 96 -7.51 -7.58 -4.87
C ARG A 96 -8.23 -6.29 -5.29
N VAL A 97 -7.48 -5.26 -5.65
CA VAL A 97 -8.05 -3.92 -5.89
C VAL A 97 -8.27 -3.66 -7.39
N SER A 98 -9.51 -3.40 -7.76
CA SER A 98 -9.90 -3.04 -9.13
C SER A 98 -9.52 -1.58 -9.48
N ASP A 99 -9.41 -1.32 -10.79
CA ASP A 99 -9.32 0.04 -11.34
C ASP A 99 -10.34 0.18 -12.49
N SER A 100 -11.02 1.32 -12.57
CA SER A 100 -12.13 1.57 -13.51
C SER A 100 -11.69 2.26 -14.81
N GLY A 101 -10.39 2.51 -14.98
CA GLY A 101 -9.80 3.13 -16.16
C GLY A 101 -9.36 4.58 -15.97
N GLU A 102 -10.04 5.38 -15.15
CA GLU A 102 -9.71 6.82 -15.00
C GLU A 102 -8.31 7.05 -14.44
N GLY A 103 -7.86 6.22 -13.49
CA GLY A 103 -6.49 6.27 -12.99
C GLY A 103 -5.45 6.00 -14.07
N ARG A 104 -5.75 5.10 -15.02
CA ARG A 104 -4.89 4.83 -16.18
C ARG A 104 -4.83 6.02 -17.12
N TRP A 105 -5.98 6.58 -17.45
CA TRP A 105 -6.04 7.76 -18.32
C TRP A 105 -5.34 8.96 -17.70
N ALA A 106 -5.44 9.16 -16.39
CA ALA A 106 -4.70 10.20 -15.68
C ALA A 106 -3.17 10.01 -15.79
N ALA A 107 -2.68 8.78 -15.60
CA ALA A 107 -1.26 8.46 -15.74
C ALA A 107 -0.77 8.65 -17.19
N LEU A 108 -1.54 8.19 -18.18
CA LEU A 108 -1.23 8.39 -19.59
C LEU A 108 -1.20 9.88 -19.96
N ALA A 109 -2.21 10.65 -19.53
CA ALA A 109 -2.26 12.09 -19.76
C ALA A 109 -1.04 12.81 -19.17
N ALA A 110 -0.61 12.42 -17.95
CA ALA A 110 0.58 12.97 -17.32
C ALA A 110 1.84 12.73 -18.16
N ILE A 111 2.00 11.52 -18.73
CA ILE A 111 3.10 11.18 -19.64
C ILE A 111 3.06 12.03 -20.92
N GLU A 112 1.91 12.07 -21.60
CA GLU A 112 1.74 12.76 -22.87
C GLU A 112 2.03 14.27 -22.78
N ILE A 113 1.67 14.89 -21.66
CA ILE A 113 1.90 16.33 -21.45
C ILE A 113 3.21 16.65 -20.72
N GLY A 114 4.02 15.64 -20.37
CA GLY A 114 5.27 15.82 -19.65
C GLY A 114 5.10 16.30 -18.20
N ALA A 115 3.98 15.99 -17.56
CA ALA A 115 3.70 16.32 -16.15
C ALA A 115 4.14 15.19 -15.21
N PRO A 116 5.04 15.44 -14.24
CA PRO A 116 5.43 14.43 -13.26
C PRO A 116 4.26 14.03 -12.34
N ALA A 117 3.94 12.74 -12.27
CA ALA A 117 2.87 12.21 -11.43
C ALA A 117 3.27 10.93 -10.63
N PRO A 118 4.42 10.93 -9.92
CA PRO A 118 4.95 9.71 -9.30
C PRO A 118 3.97 9.05 -8.31
N VAL A 119 3.35 9.84 -7.43
CA VAL A 119 2.42 9.31 -6.40
C VAL A 119 1.19 8.64 -7.05
N LEU A 120 0.59 9.29 -8.05
CA LEU A 120 -0.62 8.78 -8.70
C LEU A 120 -0.32 7.51 -9.51
N THR A 121 0.84 7.48 -10.18
CA THR A 121 1.31 6.32 -10.93
C THR A 121 1.63 5.14 -10.01
N THR A 122 2.31 5.37 -8.88
CA THR A 122 2.58 4.33 -7.89
C THR A 122 1.29 3.76 -7.30
N ALA A 123 0.32 4.62 -6.94
CA ALA A 123 -0.98 4.19 -6.44
C ALA A 123 -1.73 3.30 -7.46
N LEU A 124 -1.62 3.61 -8.75
CA LEU A 124 -2.17 2.76 -9.82
C LEU A 124 -1.44 1.41 -9.91
N PHE A 125 -0.11 1.41 -9.85
CA PHE A 125 0.70 0.18 -9.91
C PHE A 125 0.48 -0.73 -8.70
N GLY A 126 0.25 -0.17 -7.52
CA GLY A 126 -0.15 -0.95 -6.33
C GLY A 126 -1.41 -1.78 -6.59
N ARG A 127 -2.40 -1.24 -7.32
CA ARG A 127 -3.60 -1.99 -7.73
C ARG A 127 -3.28 -3.11 -8.71
N PHE A 128 -2.34 -2.88 -9.64
CA PHE A 128 -1.91 -3.91 -10.58
C PHE A 128 -1.25 -5.07 -9.83
N ALA A 129 -0.29 -4.74 -8.95
CA ALA A 129 0.41 -5.70 -8.10
C ALA A 129 -0.55 -6.52 -7.25
N SER A 130 -1.58 -5.88 -6.65
CA SER A 130 -2.59 -6.58 -5.85
C SER A 130 -3.36 -7.68 -6.60
N ARG A 131 -3.31 -7.69 -7.93
CA ARG A 131 -4.01 -8.67 -8.78
C ARG A 131 -3.11 -9.81 -9.29
N GLY A 132 -1.85 -9.88 -8.86
CA GLY A 132 -0.88 -10.92 -9.25
C GLY A 132 -0.01 -10.53 -10.45
N SER A 133 -0.01 -9.26 -10.88
CA SER A 133 0.86 -8.83 -12.00
C SER A 133 2.35 -8.82 -11.65
N THR A 134 2.71 -9.16 -10.41
CA THR A 134 4.09 -9.18 -9.91
C THR A 134 4.71 -10.59 -9.88
N ASP A 135 3.98 -11.65 -10.24
CA ASP A 135 4.47 -13.03 -10.08
C ASP A 135 5.75 -13.32 -10.88
N LEU A 136 5.76 -13.02 -12.18
CA LEU A 136 6.93 -13.22 -13.03
C LEU A 136 8.13 -12.34 -12.61
N PRO A 137 8.00 -11.01 -12.44
CA PRO A 137 9.14 -10.19 -12.04
C PRO A 137 9.67 -10.59 -10.66
N ASN A 138 8.82 -10.93 -9.69
CA ASN A 138 9.26 -11.40 -8.37
C ASN A 138 10.04 -12.71 -8.47
N ARG A 139 9.54 -13.69 -9.23
CA ARG A 139 10.26 -14.96 -9.47
C ARG A 139 11.59 -14.76 -10.19
N LEU A 140 11.66 -13.83 -11.14
CA LEU A 140 12.92 -13.47 -11.81
C LEU A 140 13.91 -12.83 -10.83
N LEU A 141 13.44 -11.96 -9.93
CA LEU A 141 14.27 -11.36 -8.88
C LEU A 141 14.85 -12.45 -7.95
N SER A 142 14.02 -13.38 -7.50
CA SER A 142 14.46 -14.53 -6.69
C SER A 142 15.47 -15.40 -7.45
N ALA A 143 15.19 -15.72 -8.72
CA ALA A 143 16.10 -16.49 -9.56
C ALA A 143 17.44 -15.77 -9.73
N MET A 144 17.47 -14.47 -9.96
CA MET A 144 18.72 -13.70 -10.03
C MET A 144 19.48 -13.75 -8.71
N ARG A 145 18.81 -13.54 -7.57
CA ARG A 145 19.42 -13.62 -6.22
C ARG A 145 20.02 -14.99 -5.93
N TRP A 146 19.36 -16.05 -6.36
CA TRP A 146 19.92 -17.40 -6.32
C TRP A 146 21.18 -17.52 -7.18
N GLN A 147 21.12 -17.07 -8.43
CA GLN A 147 22.21 -17.27 -9.37
C GLN A 147 23.49 -16.51 -9.03
N PHE A 148 23.40 -15.27 -8.51
CA PHE A 148 24.61 -14.53 -8.15
C PHE A 148 25.07 -14.73 -6.70
N GLY A 149 24.15 -15.03 -5.77
CA GLY A 149 24.42 -15.00 -4.33
C GLY A 149 24.10 -16.29 -3.57
N GLY A 150 23.57 -17.31 -4.24
CA GLY A 150 23.13 -18.55 -3.59
C GLY A 150 22.01 -18.35 -2.56
N HIS A 151 21.27 -17.25 -2.65
CA HIS A 151 20.19 -16.91 -1.73
C HIS A 151 18.99 -17.85 -1.92
N ALA A 152 18.90 -18.88 -1.07
CA ALA A 152 17.75 -19.77 -1.03
C ALA A 152 16.51 -19.03 -0.52
N GLU A 153 15.38 -19.22 -1.20
CA GLU A 153 14.08 -18.79 -0.67
C GLU A 153 13.69 -19.65 0.54
N LYS A 154 12.82 -19.11 1.42
CA LYS A 154 12.16 -19.94 2.42
C LYS A 154 11.33 -20.99 1.68
N GLY A 155 11.47 -22.26 2.07
CA GLY A 155 10.67 -23.33 1.49
C GLY A 155 9.19 -22.97 1.57
N ALA A 156 8.46 -23.11 0.45
CA ALA A 156 7.01 -23.03 0.47
C ALA A 156 6.49 -24.12 1.42
N GLY A 157 6.14 -23.72 2.65
CA GLY A 157 5.40 -24.55 3.59
C GLY A 157 3.97 -24.77 3.10
#